data_AF-A0A2D7I070-F1
#
_entry.id   AF-A0A2D7I070-F1
#
_cell.length_a   1.000
_cell.length_b   1.000
_cell.length_c   1.000
_cell.angle_alpha   90.00
_cell.angle_beta   90.00
_cell.angle_gamma   90.00
#
_symmetry.space_group_name_H-M   'P 1'
#
loop_
_entity.id
_entity.type
_entity.pdbx_description
1 polymer ?
#
loop_
_entity_poly.entity_id
_entity_poly.type
_entity_poly.pdbx_seq_one_letter_code
_entity_poly.pdbx_strand_id
1 'polypeptide(L)'
;MTPYIATTLNAAFLIVLGAWGYLGSDTPSPTALLPVGFGVVLLLASPGVKRHNKVVAHISVLFTLLILLGLFMPLRGAIGRGDALAIMRVSVMALSTLFALVVFIQSFIQARRDRDA
;
A
#
# COMPACT_ATOMS: atom_id res chain seq x y z
N MET A 1 7.92 -13.93 3.88
CA MET A 1 7.01 -13.62 2.74
C MET A 1 7.81 -12.92 1.65
N THR A 2 7.51 -13.12 0.37
CA THR A 2 8.25 -12.45 -0.72
C THR A 2 7.70 -11.04 -0.99
N PRO A 3 8.52 -10.09 -1.48
CA PRO A 3 8.05 -8.76 -1.85
C PRO A 3 6.94 -8.75 -2.91
N TYR A 4 6.94 -9.73 -3.82
CA TYR A 4 5.87 -9.90 -4.81
C TYR A 4 4.50 -10.13 -4.17
N ILE A 5 4.42 -11.08 -3.22
CA ILE A 5 3.18 -11.38 -2.51
C ILE A 5 2.77 -10.16 -1.68
N ALA A 6 3.73 -9.47 -1.06
CA ALA A 6 3.46 -8.29 -0.23
C ALA A 6 2.88 -7.12 -1.03
N THR A 7 3.48 -6.84 -2.19
CA THR A 7 3.03 -5.81 -3.12
C THR A 7 1.63 -6.11 -3.63
N THR A 8 1.37 -7.36 -4.01
CA THR A 8 0.07 -7.78 -4.55
C THR A 8 -1.04 -7.72 -3.50
N LEU A 9 -0.78 -8.19 -2.27
CA LEU A 9 -1.75 -8.11 -1.18
C LEU A 9 -2.03 -6.67 -0.76
N ASN A 10 -0.99 -5.85 -0.62
CA ASN A 10 -1.15 -4.43 -0.32
C ASN A 10 -1.98 -3.73 -1.41
N ALA A 11 -1.63 -3.92 -2.68
CA ALA A 11 -2.38 -3.40 -3.81
C ALA A 11 -3.87 -3.80 -3.76
N ALA A 12 -4.16 -5.08 -3.46
CA ALA A 12 -5.52 -5.56 -3.32
C ALA A 12 -6.28 -4.86 -2.18
N PHE A 13 -5.67 -4.71 -1.00
CA PHE A 13 -6.29 -3.97 0.11
C PHE A 13 -6.59 -2.52 -0.25
N LEU A 14 -5.63 -1.82 -0.88
CA LEU A 14 -5.80 -0.43 -1.31
C LEU A 14 -6.92 -0.27 -2.33
N ILE A 15 -7.00 -1.17 -3.32
CA ILE A 15 -8.04 -1.15 -4.35
C ILE A 15 -9.41 -1.44 -3.73
N VAL A 16 -9.55 -2.56 -3.02
CA VAL A 16 -10.86 -3.03 -2.54
C VAL A 16 -11.41 -2.09 -1.47
N LEU A 17 -10.60 -1.73 -0.46
CA LEU A 17 -11.06 -0.88 0.64
C LEU A 17 -11.20 0.59 0.22
N GLY A 18 -10.35 1.07 -0.69
CA GLY A 18 -10.48 2.40 -1.26
C GLY A 18 -11.75 2.53 -2.12
N ALA A 19 -12.00 1.55 -3.00
CA ALA A 19 -13.19 1.52 -3.83
C ALA A 19 -14.47 1.38 -2.99
N TRP A 20 -14.46 0.50 -1.98
CA TRP A 20 -15.57 0.41 -1.03
C TRP A 20 -15.78 1.74 -0.30
N GLY A 21 -14.71 2.36 0.20
CA GLY A 21 -14.81 3.66 0.87
C GLY A 21 -15.43 4.77 0.03
N TYR A 22 -15.23 4.74 -1.29
CA TYR A 22 -15.84 5.67 -2.24
C TYR A 22 -17.29 5.30 -2.58
N LEU A 23 -17.54 4.07 -3.01
CA LEU A 23 -18.84 3.60 -3.49
C LEU A 23 -19.89 3.47 -2.39
N GLY A 24 -19.46 3.22 -1.15
CA GLY A 24 -20.33 3.07 0.02
C GLY A 24 -20.55 4.36 0.81
N SER A 25 -20.10 5.52 0.29
CA SER A 25 -20.27 6.81 0.97
C SER A 25 -21.45 7.58 0.40
N ASP A 26 -22.28 8.15 1.28
CA ASP A 26 -23.36 9.06 0.87
C ASP A 26 -22.84 10.39 0.30
N THR A 27 -21.59 10.75 0.63
CA THR A 27 -20.90 11.96 0.15
C THR A 27 -19.49 11.61 -0.35
N PRO A 28 -19.39 10.94 -1.51
CA PRO A 28 -18.13 10.39 -1.99
C PRO A 28 -17.11 11.49 -2.31
N SER A 29 -15.94 11.41 -1.67
CA SER A 29 -14.80 12.30 -1.98
C SER A 29 -13.91 11.66 -3.05
N PRO A 30 -13.59 12.36 -4.15
CA PRO A 30 -12.62 11.87 -5.14
C PRO A 30 -11.26 11.51 -4.54
N THR A 31 -10.87 12.15 -3.42
CA THR A 31 -9.61 11.82 -2.73
C THR A 31 -9.59 10.41 -2.14
N ALA A 32 -10.74 9.76 -1.92
CA ALA A 32 -10.81 8.37 -1.49
C ALA A 32 -10.36 7.37 -2.58
N LEU A 33 -10.26 7.81 -3.84
CA LEU A 33 -9.76 7.00 -4.95
C LEU A 33 -8.23 7.04 -5.12
N LEU A 34 -7.52 7.91 -4.40
CA LEU A 34 -6.05 7.94 -4.41
C LEU A 34 -5.44 6.58 -4.01
N PRO A 35 -5.84 5.94 -2.90
CA PRO A 35 -5.43 4.59 -2.56
C PRO A 35 -5.69 3.58 -3.69
N VAL A 36 -6.85 3.68 -4.36
CA VAL A 36 -7.21 2.79 -5.48
C VAL A 36 -6.23 2.96 -6.64
N GLY A 37 -5.98 4.20 -7.06
CA GLY A 37 -5.05 4.49 -8.15
C GLY A 37 -3.64 3.98 -7.85
N PHE A 38 -3.13 4.22 -6.64
CA PHE A 38 -1.84 3.70 -6.22
C PHE A 38 -1.81 2.16 -6.11
N GLY A 39 -2.89 1.55 -5.65
CA GLY A 39 -3.03 0.09 -5.63
C GLY A 39 -2.97 -0.50 -7.03
N VAL A 40 -3.59 0.13 -8.03
CA VAL A 40 -3.48 -0.29 -9.44
C VAL A 40 -2.04 -0.19 -9.93
N VAL A 41 -1.36 0.93 -9.66
CA VAL A 41 0.05 1.11 -10.03
C VAL A 41 0.94 0.02 -9.40
N LEU A 42 0.77 -0.27 -8.11
CA LEU A 42 1.51 -1.32 -7.43
C LEU A 42 1.20 -2.71 -8.00
N LEU A 43 -0.07 -2.99 -8.32
CA LEU A 43 -0.47 -4.26 -8.92
C LEU A 43 0.18 -4.47 -10.30
N LEU A 44 0.26 -3.42 -11.12
CA LEU A 44 0.96 -3.45 -12.41
C LEU A 44 2.48 -3.59 -12.25
N ALA A 45 3.05 -3.10 -11.15
CA ALA A 45 4.48 -3.27 -10.84
C ALA A 45 4.81 -4.66 -10.29
N SER A 46 3.84 -5.38 -9.69
CA SER A 46 4.04 -6.70 -9.05
C SER A 46 4.76 -7.73 -9.94
N PRO A 47 4.44 -7.91 -11.24
CA PRO A 47 5.19 -8.82 -12.11
C PRO A 47 6.68 -8.47 -12.24
N GLY A 48 7.02 -7.18 -12.26
CA GLY A 48 8.42 -6.72 -12.28
C GLY A 48 9.14 -7.00 -10.96
N VAL A 49 8.46 -6.85 -9.83
CA VAL A 49 8.96 -7.24 -8.50
C VAL A 49 9.21 -8.75 -8.45
N LYS A 50 8.30 -9.57 -8.99
CA LYS A 50 8.45 -11.04 -9.07
C LYS A 50 9.66 -11.47 -9.89
N ARG A 51 9.99 -10.72 -10.95
CA ARG A 51 11.16 -10.96 -11.81
C ARG A 51 12.47 -10.37 -11.25
N HIS A 52 12.48 -9.94 -9.98
CA HIS A 52 13.65 -9.34 -9.33
C HIS A 52 14.24 -8.13 -10.09
N ASN A 53 13.42 -7.38 -10.84
CA ASN A 53 13.87 -6.17 -11.49
C ASN A 53 14.17 -5.09 -10.44
N LYS A 54 15.46 -4.74 -10.29
CA LYS A 54 15.96 -3.81 -9.26
C LYS A 54 15.28 -2.44 -9.33
N VAL A 55 15.08 -1.91 -10.54
CA VAL A 55 14.46 -0.59 -10.75
C VAL A 55 13.00 -0.63 -10.31
N VAL A 56 12.24 -1.64 -10.78
CA VAL A 56 10.83 -1.79 -10.42
C VAL A 56 10.65 -2.01 -8.92
N ALA A 57 11.55 -2.75 -8.27
CA ALA A 57 11.50 -2.95 -6.82
C ALA A 57 11.72 -1.64 -6.03
N HIS A 58 12.66 -0.80 -6.43
CA HIS A 58 12.90 0.51 -5.80
C HIS A 58 11.76 1.49 -6.04
N ILE A 59 11.18 1.49 -7.24
CA ILE A 59 9.98 2.28 -7.52
C ILE A 59 8.83 1.79 -6.62
N SER A 60 8.59 0.47 -6.55
CA SER A 60 7.49 -0.11 -5.77
C SER A 60 7.59 0.22 -4.28
N VAL A 61 8.79 0.12 -3.68
CA VAL A 61 8.99 0.48 -2.27
C VAL A 61 8.82 1.98 -2.02
N LEU A 62 9.24 2.84 -2.97
CA LEU A 62 9.06 4.29 -2.87
C LEU A 62 7.57 4.64 -2.88
N PHE A 63 6.81 4.08 -3.82
CA PHE A 63 5.36 4.24 -3.84
C PHE A 63 4.71 3.71 -2.56
N THR A 64 5.14 2.55 -2.07
CA THR A 64 4.66 1.98 -0.80
C THR A 64 4.88 2.95 0.37
N LEU A 65 6.06 3.58 0.46
CA LEU A 65 6.35 4.58 1.49
C LEU A 65 5.46 5.83 1.33
N LEU A 66 5.30 6.34 0.11
CA LEU A 66 4.46 7.52 -0.15
C LEU A 66 2.99 7.27 0.19
N ILE A 67 2.47 6.07 -0.12
CA ILE A 67 1.10 5.68 0.24
C ILE A 67 0.95 5.64 1.76
N LEU A 68 1.91 5.05 2.47
CA LEU A 68 1.84 4.96 3.94
C LEU A 68 1.76 6.35 4.58
N LEU A 69 2.58 7.29 4.12
CA LEU A 69 2.54 8.68 4.60
C LEU A 69 1.24 9.38 4.18
N GLY A 70 0.79 9.15 2.95
CA GLY A 70 -0.45 9.71 2.41
C GLY A 70 -1.71 9.25 3.15
N LEU A 71 -1.73 8.03 3.68
CA LEU A 71 -2.84 7.47 4.46
C LEU A 71 -3.03 8.14 5.84
N PHE A 72 -2.06 8.93 6.31
CA PHE A 72 -2.19 9.66 7.57
C PHE A 72 -3.31 10.72 7.52
N MET A 73 -3.44 11.45 6.40
CA MET A 73 -4.49 12.46 6.23
C MET A 73 -5.91 11.89 6.28
N PRO A 74 -6.28 10.85 5.49
CA PRO A 74 -7.61 10.27 5.56
C PRO A 74 -7.88 9.59 6.90
N LEU A 75 -6.87 9.02 7.56
CA LEU A 75 -7.04 8.44 8.90
C LEU A 75 -7.38 9.52 9.92
N ARG A 76 -6.60 10.60 9.96
CA ARG A 76 -6.88 11.75 10.83
C ARG A 76 -8.25 12.36 10.55
N GLY A 77 -8.62 12.49 9.28
CA GLY A 77 -9.94 12.98 8.88
C GLY A 77 -11.07 12.06 9.35
N ALA A 78 -10.90 10.74 9.24
CA ALA A 78 -11.89 9.77 9.72
C ALA A 78 -12.07 9.82 11.24
N ILE A 79 -10.97 9.92 12.00
CA ILE A 79 -10.98 10.10 13.46
C ILE A 79 -11.71 11.38 13.85
N GLY A 80 -11.38 12.50 13.19
CA GLY A 80 -12.01 13.80 13.48
C GLY A 80 -13.53 13.83 13.24
N ARG A 81 -14.05 12.98 12.35
CA ARG A 81 -15.48 12.83 12.11
C ARG A 81 -16.16 11.75 12.97
N GLY A 82 -15.39 10.99 13.76
CA GLY A 82 -15.92 9.85 14.51
C GLY A 82 -16.44 8.71 13.63
N ASP A 83 -15.99 8.61 12.38
CA ASP A 83 -16.45 7.59 11.42
C ASP A 83 -15.69 6.28 11.64
N ALA A 84 -16.25 5.42 12.51
CA ALA A 84 -15.64 4.14 12.89
C ALA A 84 -15.33 3.23 11.68
N LEU A 85 -16.21 3.20 10.67
CA LEU A 85 -15.99 2.38 9.48
C LEU A 85 -14.86 2.93 8.62
N ALA A 86 -14.77 4.26 8.46
CA ALA A 86 -13.64 4.89 7.77
C ALA A 86 -12.32 4.69 8.51
N ILE A 87 -12.32 4.80 9.84
CA ILE A 87 -11.14 4.56 10.67
C ILE A 87 -10.64 3.12 10.44
N MET A 88 -11.55 2.14 10.52
CA MET A 88 -11.21 0.73 10.35
C MET A 88 -10.59 0.46 8.97
N ARG A 89 -11.26 0.84 7.87
CA ARG A 89 -10.77 0.55 6.52
C ARG A 89 -9.44 1.24 6.22
N VAL A 90 -9.27 2.51 6.66
CA VAL A 90 -8.02 3.24 6.46
C VAL A 90 -6.89 2.65 7.30
N SER A 91 -7.18 2.19 8.52
CA SER A 91 -6.20 1.51 9.37
C SER A 91 -5.73 0.19 8.74
N VAL A 92 -6.63 -0.61 8.16
CA VAL A 92 -6.26 -1.85 7.47
C VAL A 92 -5.38 -1.57 6.24
N MET A 93 -5.71 -0.52 5.46
CA MET A 93 -4.85 -0.07 4.36
C MET A 93 -3.46 0.35 4.86
N ALA A 94 -3.39 1.12 5.94
CA ALA A 94 -2.12 1.59 6.51
C ALA A 94 -1.27 0.44 7.05
N LEU A 95 -1.87 -0.50 7.78
CA LEU A 95 -1.19 -1.66 8.35
C LEU A 95 -0.65 -2.60 7.27
N SER A 96 -1.45 -2.89 6.23
CA SER A 96 -1.00 -3.70 5.10
C SER A 96 0.11 -3.00 4.30
N THR A 97 0.03 -1.68 4.16
CA THR A 97 1.10 -0.87 3.51
C THR A 97 2.39 -0.89 4.32
N LEU A 98 2.30 -0.69 5.64
CA LEU A 98 3.45 -0.76 6.54
C LEU A 98 4.09 -2.16 6.52
N PHE A 99 3.27 -3.21 6.54
CA PHE A 99 3.75 -4.58 6.45
C PHE A 99 4.50 -4.83 5.14
N ALA A 100 3.97 -4.36 4.00
CA ALA A 100 4.66 -4.49 2.71
C ALA A 100 6.00 -3.73 2.69
N LEU A 101 6.06 -2.54 3.30
CA LEU A 101 7.29 -1.77 3.44
C LEU A 101 8.37 -2.54 4.22
N VAL A 102 7.99 -3.15 5.35
CA VAL A 102 8.90 -3.98 6.16
C VAL A 102 9.41 -5.18 5.36
N VAL A 103 8.54 -5.86 4.59
CA VAL A 103 8.96 -6.98 3.73
C VAL A 103 9.96 -6.53 2.65
N PHE A 104 9.77 -5.36 2.04
CA PHE A 104 10.74 -4.80 1.10
C PHE A 104 12.11 -4.55 1.75
N ILE A 105 12.12 -3.89 2.92
CA ILE A 105 13.36 -3.60 3.66
C ILE A 105 14.10 -4.89 4.00
N GLN A 106 13.39 -5.88 4.55
CA GLN A 106 13.96 -7.19 4.86
C GLN A 106 14.55 -7.87 3.62
N SER A 107 13.86 -7.79 2.48
CA SER A 107 14.35 -8.36 1.22
C SER A 107 15.63 -7.68 0.72
N PHE A 108 15.77 -6.37 0.89
CA PHE A 108 17.00 -5.66 0.49
C PHE A 108 18.17 -5.98 1.43
N ILE A 109 17.89 -6.09 2.73
CA ILE A 109 18.89 -6.52 3.71
C ILE A 109 19.38 -7.93 3.36
N GLN A 110 18.47 -8.86 3.05
CA GLN A 110 18.85 -10.22 2.68
C GLN A 110 19.71 -10.24 1.42
N ALA A 111 19.31 -9.53 0.35
CA ALA A 111 20.09 -9.45 -0.88
C ALA A 111 21.50 -8.85 -0.69
N ARG A 112 21.68 -7.96 0.30
CA ARG A 112 23.01 -7.47 0.68
C ARG A 112 23.82 -8.55 1.38
N ARG A 113 23.21 -9.27 2.34
CA ARG A 113 23.89 -10.36 3.07
C ARG A 113 24.35 -11.46 2.12
N ASP A 114 23.52 -11.83 1.15
CA ASP A 114 23.84 -12.88 0.17
C ASP A 114 24.97 -12.48 -0.79
N ARG A 115 25.21 -11.18 -0.97
CA ARG A 115 26.34 -10.66 -1.78
C ARG A 115 27.64 -10.62 -1.00
N ASP A 116 27.55 -10.45 0.32
CA ASP A 116 28.70 -10.29 1.21
C ASP A 116 29.11 -11.64 1.87
N ALA A 117 28.42 -12.74 1.55
CA ALA A 117 28.68 -14.13 1.99
C ALA A 117 29.42 -14.95 0.92
#